data_AF-A0A1M7JYV9-F1
#
_entry.id   AF-A0A1M7JYV9-F1
#
_cell.length_a   1.000
_cell.length_b   1.000
_cell.length_c   1.000
_cell.angle_alpha   90.00
_cell.angle_beta   90.00
_cell.angle_gamma   90.00
#
_symmetry.space_group_name_H-M   'P 1'
#
loop_
_entity.id
_entity.type
_entity.pdbx_description
1 polymer ?
#
loop_
_entity_poly.entity_id
_entity_poly.type
_entity_poly.pdbx_seq_one_letter_code
_entity_poly.pdbx_strand_id
1 'polypeptide(L)' 'MEKNSSIGCTVNNCQYHAQSDNYCTLSKIEVGTHEPNPTKVECTDCTSFECKPEASCCK' A
#
# COMPACT_ATOMS: atom_id res chain seq x y z
N MET A 1 11.22 -7.51 -7.73
CA MET A 1 11.56 -6.39 -6.83
C MET A 1 11.99 -6.99 -5.49
N GLU A 2 12.97 -6.42 -4.82
CA GLU A 2 13.38 -6.90 -3.49
C GLU A 2 12.32 -6.52 -2.45
N LYS A 3 11.92 -7.47 -1.59
CA LYS A 3 10.93 -7.21 -0.55
C LYS A 3 11.54 -6.39 0.58
N ASN A 4 10.77 -5.45 1.12
CA ASN A 4 11.07 -4.83 2.40
C ASN A 4 10.32 -5.59 3.51
N SER A 5 11.05 -6.39 4.29
CA SER A 5 10.49 -7.20 5.38
C SER A 5 9.88 -6.37 6.53
N SER A 6 10.13 -5.06 6.56
CA SER A 6 9.56 -4.13 7.54
C SER A 6 8.21 -3.55 7.09
N ILE A 7 7.78 -3.76 5.85
CA ILE A 7 6.54 -3.20 5.31
C ILE A 7 5.68 -4.32 4.73
N GLY A 8 4.73 -4.79 5.54
CA GLY A 8 3.73 -5.76 5.07
C GLY A 8 2.79 -5.13 4.04
N CYS A 9 2.46 -5.87 2.99
CA CYS A 9 1.48 -5.44 2.01
C CYS A 9 0.76 -6.68 1.50
N THR A 10 -0.54 -6.77 1.71
CA THR A 10 -1.39 -7.87 1.18
C THR A 10 -2.23 -7.42 -0.03
N VAL A 11 -2.04 -6.18 -0.45
CA VAL A 11 -2.82 -5.54 -1.51
C VAL A 11 -2.22 -5.92 -2.86
N ASN A 12 -2.74 -6.97 -3.48
CA ASN A 12 -2.18 -7.56 -4.70
C ASN A 12 -2.15 -6.62 -5.92
N ASN A 13 -3.04 -5.64 -5.96
CA ASN A 13 -3.08 -4.59 -6.98
C ASN A 13 -2.22 -3.37 -6.63
N CYS A 14 -1.49 -3.37 -5.51
CA CYS A 14 -0.47 -2.36 -5.23
C CYS A 14 0.69 -2.53 -6.22
N GLN A 15 1.09 -1.43 -6.85
CA GLN A 15 2.21 -1.34 -7.79
C GLN A 15 3.53 -1.78 -7.14
N TYR A 16 3.65 -1.62 -5.83
CA TYR A 16 4.84 -1.91 -5.04
C TYR A 16 4.77 -3.24 -4.27
N HIS A 17 3.77 -4.08 -4.53
CA HIS A 17 3.66 -5.38 -3.88
C HIS A 17 4.75 -6.34 -4.41
N ALA A 18 5.42 -7.07 -3.53
CA ALA A 18 6.56 -7.94 -3.86
C ALA A 18 6.19 -9.17 -4.73
N GLN A 19 4.89 -9.43 -4.90
CA GLN A 19 4.27 -10.51 -5.71
C GLN A 19 4.53 -11.93 -5.22
N SER A 20 5.77 -12.24 -4.83
CA SER A 20 6.14 -13.55 -4.29
C SER A 20 5.72 -13.74 -2.83
N ASP A 21 5.62 -12.64 -2.08
CA ASP A 21 5.27 -12.61 -0.67
C ASP A 21 4.40 -11.38 -0.36
N ASN A 22 3.72 -11.39 0.79
CA ASN A 22 2.86 -10.30 1.28
C ASN A 22 3.66 -9.12 1.87
N TYR A 23 4.56 -8.55 1.08
CA TYR A 23 5.40 -7.41 1.46
C TYR A 23 5.39 -6.33 0.39
N CYS A 24 5.65 -5.10 0.80
CA CYS A 24 5.94 -3.98 -0.09
C CYS A 24 7.41 -3.99 -0.50
N THR A 25 7.74 -3.30 -1.58
CA THR A 25 9.12 -3.15 -2.08
C THR A 25 9.67 -1.75 -1.84
N LEU A 26 8.83 -0.82 -1.36
CA LEU A 26 9.26 0.52 -0.96
C LEU A 26 10.17 0.45 0.27
N SER A 27 11.14 1.34 0.36
CA SER A 27 11.99 1.49 1.56
C SER A 27 11.27 2.19 2.71
N LYS A 28 10.28 3.04 2.39
CA LYS A 28 9.44 3.79 3.32
C LYS A 28 8.02 3.88 2.75
N ILE A 29 7.03 3.85 3.62
CA ILE A 29 5.65 4.26 3.32
C ILE A 29 5.29 5.50 4.12
N GLU A 30 4.28 6.20 3.65
CA GLU A 30 3.62 7.27 4.36
C GLU A 30 2.20 6.83 4.72
N VAL A 31 1.86 7.02 5.99
CA VAL A 31 0.53 6.75 6.53
C VAL A 31 -0.14 8.10 6.75
N GLY A 32 -1.31 8.27 6.16
CA GLY A 32 -2.10 9.50 6.23
C GLY A 32 -3.57 9.21 6.50
N THR A 33 -4.39 10.22 6.26
CA THR A 33 -5.84 10.19 6.49
C THR A 33 -6.49 11.18 5.53
N HIS A 34 -7.71 10.88 5.09
CA HIS A 34 -8.56 11.83 4.35
C HIS A 34 -9.52 12.60 5.28
N GLU A 35 -9.48 12.31 6.58
CA GLU A 35 -10.26 12.99 7.62
C GLU A 35 -9.38 13.86 8.54
N PRO A 36 -9.92 14.94 9.15
CA PRO A 36 -9.14 15.82 10.04
C PRO A 36 -8.66 15.18 11.34
N ASN A 37 -9.39 14.21 11.89
CA ASN A 37 -9.10 13.56 13.18
C ASN A 37 -9.47 12.06 13.12
N PRO A 38 -8.67 11.21 12.45
CA PRO A 38 -8.98 9.79 12.34
C PRO A 38 -8.90 9.11 13.70
N THR A 39 -9.92 8.31 14.02
CA THR A 39 -9.98 7.53 15.28
C THR A 39 -10.11 6.04 15.03
N LYS A 40 -10.27 5.65 13.77
CA LYS A 40 -10.45 4.26 13.36
C LYS A 40 -9.41 3.89 12.31
N VAL A 41 -9.10 2.59 12.24
CA VAL A 41 -8.08 2.07 11.32
C VAL A 41 -8.51 2.27 9.87
N GLU A 42 -9.80 2.14 9.57
CA GLU A 42 -10.34 2.36 8.23
C GLU A 42 -10.19 3.81 7.71
N CYS A 43 -9.90 4.76 8.59
CA CYS A 43 -9.63 6.16 8.23
C CYS A 43 -8.13 6.43 8.04
N THR A 44 -7.29 5.41 8.24
CA THR A 44 -5.82 5.49 8.15
C THR A 44 -5.37 4.87 6.84
N ASP A 45 -4.95 5.72 5.91
CA ASP A 45 -4.63 5.35 4.53
C ASP A 45 -3.11 5.21 4.34
N CYS A 46 -2.68 4.27 3.49
CA CYS A 46 -1.31 4.28 2.98
C CYS A 46 -1.26 5.25 1.79
N THR A 47 -0.76 6.48 2.00
CA THR A 47 -0.73 7.51 0.96
C THR A 47 0.35 7.26 -0.10
N SER A 48 1.26 6.32 0.15
CA SER A 48 2.21 5.80 -0.85
C SER A 48 1.60 4.73 -1.76
N PHE A 49 0.32 4.38 -1.60
CA PHE A 49 -0.32 3.39 -2.45
C PHE A 49 -0.49 3.92 -3.87
N GLU A 50 -0.01 3.13 -4.83
CA GLU A 50 -0.32 3.27 -6.24
C GLU A 50 -0.93 1.96 -6.73
N CYS A 51 -2.04 2.04 -7.46
CA CYS A 51 -2.59 0.85 -8.08
C CYS A 51 -1.85 0.51 -9.37
N LYS A 52 -1.68 -0.78 -9.65
CA LYS A 52 -1.08 -1.26 -10.91
C LYS A 52 -1.85 -0.72 -12.11
N PRO A 53 -1.17 -0.22 -13.16
CA PRO A 53 -1.81 0.36 -14.34
C PRO A 53 -2.68 -0.64 -15.14
N GLU A 54 -2.41 -1.93 -14.98
CA GLU A 54 -3.13 -3.03 -15.62
C GLU A 54 -4.29 -3.59 -14.78
N ALA A 55 -4.44 -3.16 -13.52
CA ALA A 55 -5.56 -3.58 -12.69
C ALA A 55 -6.85 -2.87 -13.13
N SER A 56 -7.73 -3.60 -13.80
CA SER A 56 -9.00 -3.07 -14.34
C SER A 56 -9.93 -2.44 -13.28
N CYS A 57 -9.78 -2.82 -12.01
CA CYS A 57 -10.56 -2.31 -10.88
C CYS A 57 -10.16 -0.88 -10.42
N CYS A 58 -9.04 -0.34 -10.91
CA CYS A 58 -8.49 0.94 -10.47
C CYS A 58 -8.64 2.07 -11.51
N LYS A 59 -9.55 1.90 -12.48
CA LYS A 59 -9.91 2.91 -13.47
C LYS A 59 -11.24 3.56 -13.12
#